data_AF-A0A3N2C8F7-F1
#
_entry.id   AF-A0A3N2C8F7-F1
#
_cell.length_a   1.000
_cell.length_b   1.000
_cell.length_c   1.000
_cell.angle_alpha   90.00
_cell.angle_beta   90.00
_cell.angle_gamma   90.00
#
_symmetry.space_group_name_H-M   'P 1'
#
loop_
_entity.id
_entity.type
_entity.pdbx_description
1 polymer ?
#
loop_
_entity_poly.entity_id
_entity_poly.type
_entity_poly.pdbx_seq_one_letter_code
_entity_poly.pdbx_strand_id
1 'polypeptide(L)'
;MTDAPDQTDDEPRPATSLKRALLLGAAIITIVAGLTVHWSVAAAWANPVTNALYTVLVALLLAFAAPRRPLWQIALGAFGFSAAIECFQATGVPAALADQWPPTALVLGTTFIPTDFISYALGAAAFLFLSLAVALVIRWVRNDILERRARADRATRRRSGSGPA
;
A
#
# COMPACT_ATOMS: atom_id res chain seq x y z
N MET A 1 31.64 19.70 -39.78
CA MET A 1 32.06 19.42 -38.39
C MET A 1 31.35 20.43 -37.52
N THR A 2 30.10 20.15 -37.19
CA THR A 2 29.24 20.99 -36.37
C THR A 2 28.53 20.01 -35.44
N ASP A 3 28.98 19.98 -34.19
CA ASP A 3 28.37 19.20 -33.13
C ASP A 3 26.91 19.61 -32.98
N ALA A 4 25.99 18.66 -33.19
CA ALA A 4 24.64 18.79 -32.70
C ALA A 4 24.70 18.62 -31.17
N PRO A 5 24.10 19.52 -30.37
CA PRO A 5 24.06 19.35 -28.94
C PRO A 5 23.30 18.06 -28.61
N ASP A 6 23.98 17.19 -27.88
CA ASP A 6 23.46 16.02 -27.18
C ASP A 6 22.22 16.45 -26.39
N GLN A 7 21.04 16.19 -26.95
CA GLN A 7 19.79 16.32 -26.23
C GLN A 7 19.79 15.18 -25.22
N THR A 8 20.30 15.46 -24.03
CA THR A 8 20.11 14.60 -22.86
C THR A 8 18.61 14.52 -22.61
N ASP A 9 18.02 13.45 -23.12
CA ASP A 9 16.64 13.05 -22.89
C ASP A 9 16.36 13.02 -21.39
N ASP A 10 15.85 14.12 -20.85
CA ASP A 10 15.23 14.16 -19.52
C ASP A 10 13.79 13.62 -19.64
N GLU A 11 13.64 12.47 -20.31
CA GLU A 11 12.38 11.75 -20.35
C GLU A 11 12.10 11.22 -18.93
N PRO A 12 10.96 11.60 -18.31
CA PRO A 12 10.59 11.09 -17.00
C PRO A 12 10.42 9.58 -17.08
N ARG A 13 11.35 8.83 -16.47
CA ARG A 13 11.39 7.36 -16.55
C ARG A 13 10.02 6.75 -16.17
N PRO A 14 9.32 6.06 -17.10
CA PRO A 14 7.92 5.65 -16.92
C PRO A 14 7.70 4.59 -15.81
N ALA A 15 8.76 3.93 -15.34
CA ALA A 15 8.67 2.87 -14.34
C ALA A 15 8.32 3.38 -12.92
N THR A 16 8.64 4.63 -12.59
CA THR A 16 8.37 5.21 -11.26
C THR A 16 6.94 5.71 -11.10
N SER A 17 6.33 6.25 -12.15
CA SER A 17 4.94 6.72 -12.13
C SER A 17 3.95 5.57 -12.04
N LEU A 18 4.18 4.49 -12.78
CA LEU A 18 3.35 3.29 -12.74
C LEU A 18 3.36 2.61 -11.37
N LYS A 19 4.53 2.53 -10.71
CA LYS A 19 4.63 2.00 -9.34
C LYS A 19 3.82 2.83 -8.35
N ARG A 20 3.87 4.16 -8.46
CA ARG A 20 3.08 5.07 -7.62
C ARG A 20 1.58 4.93 -7.88
N ALA A 21 1.17 4.84 -9.15
CA ALA A 21 -0.22 4.63 -9.53
C ALA A 21 -0.78 3.29 -9.03
N LEU A 22 0.03 2.22 -9.06
CA LEU A 22 -0.35 0.91 -8.54
C LEU A 22 -0.43 0.89 -7.01
N LEU A 23 0.45 1.61 -6.32
CA LEU A 23 0.37 1.78 -4.86
C LEU A 23 -0.88 2.59 -4.47
N LEU A 24 -1.21 3.65 -5.23
CA LEU A 24 -2.44 4.41 -5.06
C LEU A 24 -3.68 3.56 -5.32
N GLY A 25 -3.69 2.77 -6.40
CA GLY A 25 -4.79 1.86 -6.72
C GLY A 25 -4.99 0.80 -5.64
N ALA A 26 -3.90 0.20 -5.14
CA ALA A 26 -3.95 -0.73 -4.03
C ALA A 26 -4.45 -0.06 -2.75
N ALA A 27 -4.00 1.15 -2.44
CA ALA A 27 -4.49 1.95 -1.31
C ALA A 27 -6.01 2.17 -1.40
N ILE A 28 -6.50 2.61 -2.56
CA ILE A 28 -7.93 2.88 -2.80
C ILE A 28 -8.76 1.60 -2.64
N ILE A 29 -8.32 0.48 -3.23
CA ILE A 29 -9.02 -0.81 -3.10
C ILE A 29 -9.07 -1.26 -1.63
N THR A 30 -7.99 -1.05 -0.88
CA THR A 30 -7.94 -1.39 0.55
C THR A 30 -8.90 -0.55 1.37
N ILE A 31 -8.95 0.76 1.09
CA ILE A 31 -9.87 1.70 1.73
C ILE A 31 -11.31 1.30 1.42
N VAL A 32 -11.64 1.00 0.16
CA VAL A 32 -12.99 0.59 -0.25
C VAL A 32 -13.40 -0.74 0.37
N ALA A 33 -12.50 -1.74 0.39
CA ALA A 33 -12.76 -3.02 1.03
C ALA A 33 -12.95 -2.86 2.54
N GLY A 34 -12.12 -2.05 3.20
CA GLY A 34 -12.25 -1.73 4.61
C GLY A 34 -13.55 -1.01 4.95
N LEU A 35 -13.95 -0.04 4.13
CA LEU A 35 -15.22 0.67 4.29
C LEU A 35 -16.40 -0.28 4.10
N THR A 36 -16.34 -1.15 3.09
CA THR A 36 -17.40 -2.14 2.83
C THR A 36 -17.56 -3.10 4.01
N VAL A 37 -16.44 -3.56 4.58
CA VAL A 37 -16.44 -4.43 5.77
C VAL A 37 -16.96 -3.67 7.00
N HIS A 38 -16.57 -2.41 7.22
CA HIS A 38 -17.03 -1.58 8.32
C HIS A 38 -18.57 -1.42 8.36
N TRP A 39 -19.20 -1.24 7.19
CA TRP A 39 -20.66 -1.15 7.08
C TRP A 39 -21.38 -2.50 7.20
N SER A 40 -20.66 -3.62 7.06
CA SER A 40 -21.21 -4.99 7.06
C SER A 40 -20.97 -5.74 8.37
N VAL A 41 -20.24 -5.13 9.29
CA VAL A 41 -19.69 -5.78 10.48
C VAL A 41 -20.62 -5.58 11.67
N ALA A 42 -20.96 -6.67 12.35
CA ALA A 42 -21.69 -6.63 13.62
C ALA A 42 -20.96 -5.73 14.64
N ALA A 43 -21.70 -5.01 15.48
CA ALA A 43 -21.14 -4.03 16.43
C ALA A 43 -19.93 -4.54 17.24
N ALA A 44 -19.90 -5.84 17.57
CA ALA A 44 -18.78 -6.49 18.26
C ALA A 44 -17.43 -6.43 17.52
N TRP A 45 -17.42 -6.30 16.19
CA TRP A 45 -16.20 -6.23 15.38
C TRP A 45 -15.89 -4.82 14.90
N ALA A 46 -16.73 -3.82 15.19
CA ALA A 46 -16.54 -2.45 14.74
C ALA A 46 -15.20 -1.87 15.22
N ASN A 47 -14.87 -2.02 16.51
CA ASN A 47 -13.62 -1.51 17.08
C ASN A 47 -12.37 -2.25 16.52
N PRO A 48 -12.32 -3.60 16.56
CA PRO A 48 -11.18 -4.34 16.02
C PRO A 48 -10.90 -4.05 14.54
N VAL A 49 -11.95 -3.98 13.71
CA VAL A 49 -11.82 -3.72 12.27
C VAL A 49 -11.33 -2.30 12.02
N THR A 50 -11.90 -1.32 12.72
CA THR A 50 -11.50 0.09 12.59
C THR A 50 -10.02 0.28 12.94
N ASN A 51 -9.54 -0.36 14.01
CA ASN A 51 -8.14 -0.32 14.43
C ASN A 51 -7.18 -1.00 13.44
N ALA A 52 -7.59 -2.12 12.84
CA ALA A 52 -6.81 -2.77 11.79
C ALA A 52 -6.71 -1.86 10.55
N LEU A 53 -7.82 -1.25 10.13
CA LEU A 53 -7.86 -0.32 9.00
C LEU A 53 -7.05 0.96 9.25
N TYR A 54 -7.09 1.49 10.46
CA TYR A 54 -6.24 2.60 10.87
C TYR A 54 -4.76 2.28 10.69
N THR A 55 -4.32 1.10 11.12
CA THR A 55 -2.92 0.67 10.96
C THR A 55 -2.54 0.49 9.50
N VAL A 56 -3.44 -0.02 8.66
CA VAL A 56 -3.25 -0.09 7.21
C VAL A 56 -3.08 1.32 6.61
N LEU A 57 -3.92 2.28 7.00
CA LEU A 57 -3.80 3.67 6.54
C LEU A 57 -2.44 4.27 6.91
N VAL A 58 -2.00 4.09 8.16
CA VAL A 58 -0.67 4.55 8.61
C VAL A 58 0.43 3.91 7.76
N ALA A 59 0.34 2.59 7.49
CA ALA A 59 1.31 1.89 6.63
C ALA A 59 1.34 2.47 5.20
N LEU A 60 0.19 2.79 4.61
CA LEU A 60 0.10 3.40 3.29
C LEU A 60 0.73 4.81 3.27
N LEU A 61 0.48 5.62 4.29
CA LEU A 61 1.09 6.95 4.42
C LEU A 61 2.62 6.85 4.55
N LEU A 62 3.12 5.91 5.37
CA LEU A 62 4.55 5.65 5.50
C LEU A 62 5.16 5.13 4.20
N ALA A 63 4.48 4.24 3.47
CA ALA A 63 4.92 3.76 2.16
C ALA A 63 5.00 4.89 1.13
N PHE A 64 4.03 5.81 1.17
CA PHE A 64 4.01 6.98 0.30
C PHE A 64 5.15 7.95 0.63
N ALA A 65 5.38 8.22 1.92
CA ALA A 65 6.45 9.10 2.38
C ALA A 65 7.85 8.49 2.15
N ALA A 66 8.00 7.17 2.27
CA ALA A 66 9.28 6.46 2.23
C ALA A 66 9.28 5.31 1.20
N PRO A 67 9.13 5.60 -0.11
CA PRO A 67 8.93 4.58 -1.15
C PRO A 67 10.14 3.67 -1.41
N ARG A 68 11.32 4.02 -0.85
CA ARG A 68 12.54 3.22 -0.93
C ARG A 68 12.70 2.23 0.22
N ARG A 69 11.86 2.31 1.25
CA ARG A 69 11.92 1.41 2.39
C ARG A 69 11.30 0.07 2.05
N PRO A 70 11.85 -1.04 2.57
CA PRO A 70 11.22 -2.34 2.41
C PRO A 70 9.89 -2.36 3.16
N LEU A 71 8.88 -3.02 2.56
CA LEU A 71 7.50 -3.03 3.06
C LEU A 71 7.37 -3.56 4.49
N TRP A 72 8.23 -4.49 4.90
CA TRP A 72 8.22 -4.99 6.28
C TRP A 72 8.62 -3.92 7.31
N GLN A 73 9.51 -2.99 6.96
CA GLN A 73 9.85 -1.86 7.84
C GLN A 73 8.70 -0.87 7.93
N ILE A 74 7.96 -0.68 6.83
CA ILE A 74 6.77 0.16 6.81
C ILE A 74 5.66 -0.45 7.68
N ALA A 75 5.43 -1.75 7.56
CA ALA A 75 4.45 -2.47 8.37
C ALA A 75 4.80 -2.43 9.86
N LEU A 76 6.09 -2.64 10.20
CA LEU A 76 6.56 -2.54 11.58
C LEU A 76 6.45 -1.11 12.12
N GLY A 77 6.77 -0.10 11.30
CA GLY A 77 6.61 1.30 11.67
C GLY A 77 5.16 1.69 11.93
N ALA A 78 4.24 1.19 11.10
CA ALA A 78 2.80 1.43 11.28
C ALA A 78 2.28 0.76 12.54
N PHE A 79 2.61 -0.51 12.78
CA PHE A 79 2.28 -1.21 14.01
C PHE A 79 2.84 -0.47 15.24
N GLY A 80 4.12 -0.11 15.19
CA GLY A 80 4.79 0.60 16.29
C GLY A 80 4.17 1.97 16.56
N PHE A 81 3.76 2.69 15.52
CA PHE A 81 3.07 3.97 15.66
C PHE A 81 1.70 3.81 16.31
N SER A 82 0.87 2.87 15.82
CA SER A 82 -0.45 2.58 16.42
C SER A 82 -0.29 2.13 17.88
N ALA A 83 0.64 1.21 18.14
CA ALA A 83 0.95 0.73 19.50
C ALA A 83 1.46 1.84 20.42
N ALA A 84 2.24 2.80 19.91
CA ALA A 84 2.73 3.93 20.70
C ALA A 84 1.59 4.87 21.09
N ILE A 85 0.64 5.13 20.18
CA ILE A 85 -0.58 5.90 20.49
C ILE A 85 -1.40 5.18 21.56
N GLU A 86 -1.59 3.88 21.42
CA GLU A 86 -2.31 3.05 22.38
C GLU A 86 -1.66 3.08 23.77
N CYS A 87 -0.34 2.91 23.84
CA CYS A 87 0.43 3.07 25.08
C CYS A 87 0.34 4.50 25.65
N PHE A 88 0.26 5.52 24.79
CA PHE A 88 0.10 6.90 25.23
C PHE A 88 -1.28 7.12 25.89
N GLN A 89 -2.33 6.45 25.42
CA GLN A 89 -3.64 6.49 26.07
C GLN A 89 -3.61 5.86 27.47
N ALA A 90 -2.78 4.85 27.70
CA ALA A 90 -2.61 4.26 29.03
C ALA A 90 -2.06 5.26 30.08
N THR A 91 -1.46 6.37 29.64
CA THR A 91 -0.98 7.44 30.55
C THR A 91 -2.10 8.39 31.02
N GLY A 92 -3.28 8.34 30.40
CA GLY A 92 -4.39 9.28 30.68
C GLY A 92 -4.20 10.68 30.08
N VAL A 93 -3.02 11.00 29.54
CA VAL A 93 -2.73 12.31 28.92
C VAL A 93 -3.66 12.61 27.73
N PRO A 94 -3.95 11.67 26.81
CA PRO A 94 -4.89 11.93 25.72
C PRO A 94 -6.30 12.29 26.19
N ALA A 95 -6.77 11.65 27.26
CA ALA A 95 -8.06 11.98 27.85
C ALA A 95 -8.07 13.40 28.43
N ALA A 96 -7.02 13.78 29.16
CA ALA A 96 -6.89 15.13 29.71
C ALA A 96 -6.74 16.24 28.63
N LEU A 97 -6.15 15.91 27.47
CA LEU A 97 -6.12 16.81 26.32
C LEU A 97 -7.49 16.90 25.64
N ALA A 98 -8.23 15.79 25.55
CA ALA A 98 -9.57 15.77 24.97
C ALA A 98 -10.55 16.61 25.78
N ASP A 99 -10.41 16.63 27.12
CA ASP A 99 -11.21 17.48 28.00
C ASP A 99 -10.98 18.98 27.74
N GLN A 100 -9.78 19.35 27.29
CA GLN A 100 -9.42 20.74 26.97
C GLN A 100 -9.68 21.11 25.50
N TRP A 101 -9.49 20.15 24.59
CA TRP A 101 -9.68 20.29 23.15
C TRP A 101 -10.25 18.98 22.59
N PRO A 102 -11.59 18.88 22.47
CA PRO A 102 -12.29 17.65 22.07
C PRO A 102 -11.79 17.01 20.76
N PRO A 103 -11.35 17.78 19.73
CA PRO A 103 -10.80 17.17 18.52
C PRO A 103 -9.55 16.32 18.72
N THR A 104 -8.81 16.44 19.84
CA THR A 104 -7.64 15.58 20.08
C THR A 104 -8.02 14.12 20.26
N ALA A 105 -9.23 13.83 20.78
CA ALA A 105 -9.75 12.46 20.90
C ALA A 105 -9.88 11.76 19.54
N LEU A 106 -10.13 12.51 18.47
CA LEU A 106 -10.24 11.96 17.11
C LEU A 106 -8.89 11.49 16.55
N VAL A 107 -7.79 12.09 17.01
CA VAL A 107 -6.44 11.80 16.50
C VAL A 107 -5.71 10.80 17.42
N LEU A 108 -5.82 11.01 18.74
CA LEU A 108 -5.08 10.24 19.72
C LEU A 108 -5.86 9.06 20.28
N GLY A 109 -7.19 9.08 20.22
CA GLY A 109 -8.05 8.22 21.04
C GLY A 109 -7.88 8.50 22.53
N THR A 110 -8.74 7.91 23.36
CA THR A 110 -8.73 8.16 24.81
C THR A 110 -8.75 6.88 25.64
N THR A 111 -8.95 5.72 25.02
CA THR A 111 -9.28 4.48 25.73
C THR A 111 -8.30 3.39 25.35
N PHE A 112 -7.45 3.04 26.31
CA PHE A 112 -6.53 1.92 26.17
C PHE A 112 -7.27 0.57 26.26
N ILE A 113 -7.13 -0.25 25.23
CA ILE A 113 -7.68 -1.59 25.10
C ILE A 113 -6.55 -2.55 24.65
N PRO A 114 -6.03 -3.41 25.54
CA PRO A 114 -4.93 -4.34 25.22
C PRO A 114 -5.18 -5.27 24.02
N THR A 115 -6.45 -5.59 23.71
CA THR A 115 -6.77 -6.43 22.55
C THR A 115 -6.55 -5.70 21.22
N ASP A 116 -6.45 -4.38 21.20
CA ASP A 116 -6.27 -3.59 19.97
C ASP A 116 -4.88 -3.80 19.35
N PHE A 117 -3.89 -4.27 20.12
CA PHE A 117 -2.62 -4.74 19.58
C PHE A 117 -2.80 -5.87 18.55
N ILE A 118 -3.78 -6.76 18.75
CA ILE A 118 -4.09 -7.83 17.80
C ILE A 118 -4.61 -7.22 16.49
N SER A 119 -5.51 -6.23 16.58
CA SER A 119 -6.02 -5.51 15.43
C SER A 119 -4.92 -4.77 14.67
N TYR A 120 -3.99 -4.12 15.37
CA TYR A 120 -2.84 -3.47 14.72
C TYR A 120 -1.93 -4.47 14.02
N ALA A 121 -1.66 -5.62 14.65
CA ALA A 121 -0.89 -6.70 14.03
C ALA A 121 -1.59 -7.25 12.77
N LEU A 122 -2.91 -7.46 12.83
CA LEU A 122 -3.71 -7.89 11.69
C LEU A 122 -3.72 -6.85 10.57
N GLY A 123 -3.79 -5.55 10.90
CA GLY A 123 -3.68 -4.47 9.92
C GLY A 123 -2.33 -4.44 9.22
N ALA A 124 -1.23 -4.56 9.98
CA ALA A 124 0.12 -4.63 9.42
C ALA A 124 0.30 -5.88 8.52
N ALA A 125 -0.22 -7.03 8.94
CA ALA A 125 -0.19 -8.26 8.14
C ALA A 125 -1.02 -8.13 6.85
N ALA A 126 -2.22 -7.53 6.93
CA ALA A 126 -3.06 -7.28 5.77
C ALA A 126 -2.38 -6.36 4.74
N PHE A 127 -1.70 -5.31 5.21
CA PHE A 127 -0.90 -4.43 4.35
C PHE A 127 0.20 -5.20 3.60
N LEU A 128 0.95 -6.06 4.30
CA LEU A 128 1.99 -6.89 3.68
C LEU A 128 1.41 -7.87 2.67
N PHE A 129 0.33 -8.56 3.04
CA PHE A 129 -0.34 -9.53 2.18
C PHE A 129 -0.81 -8.88 0.87
N LEU A 130 -1.50 -7.74 0.97
CA LEU A 130 -1.99 -7.03 -0.20
C LEU A 130 -0.85 -6.54 -1.09
N SER A 131 0.18 -5.95 -0.48
CA SER A 131 1.33 -5.45 -1.22
C SER A 131 2.05 -6.58 -1.98
N LEU A 132 2.16 -7.77 -1.37
CA LEU A 132 2.73 -8.95 -2.00
C LEU A 132 1.82 -9.48 -3.13
N ALA A 133 0.52 -9.58 -2.88
CA ALA A 133 -0.46 -10.05 -3.89
C ALA A 133 -0.42 -9.16 -5.14
N VAL A 134 -0.42 -7.84 -4.96
CA VAL A 134 -0.30 -6.86 -6.05
C VAL A 134 1.02 -7.07 -6.81
N ALA A 135 2.15 -7.21 -6.12
CA ALA A 135 3.45 -7.44 -6.75
C ALA A 135 3.49 -8.73 -7.58
N LEU A 136 2.85 -9.81 -7.09
CA LEU A 136 2.75 -11.09 -7.79
C LEU A 136 1.87 -10.99 -9.04
N VAL A 137 0.71 -10.32 -8.94
CA VAL A 137 -0.19 -10.09 -10.08
C VAL A 137 0.51 -9.29 -11.18
N ILE A 138 1.18 -8.19 -10.82
CA ILE A 138 1.93 -7.37 -11.79
C ILE A 138 3.01 -8.21 -12.48
N ARG A 139 3.73 -9.04 -11.72
CA ARG A 139 4.77 -9.92 -12.26
C ARG A 139 4.16 -10.94 -13.24
N TRP A 140 3.03 -11.54 -12.88
CA TRP A 140 2.33 -12.50 -13.72
C TRP A 140 1.83 -11.86 -15.02
N VAL A 141 1.13 -10.72 -14.96
CA VAL A 141 0.63 -10.00 -16.15
C VAL A 141 1.77 -9.63 -17.09
N ARG A 142 2.88 -9.10 -16.55
CA ARG A 142 4.05 -8.74 -17.35
C ARG A 142 4.63 -9.96 -18.08
N ASN A 143 4.75 -11.09 -17.39
CA ASN A 143 5.27 -12.32 -17.99
C ASN A 143 4.35 -12.83 -19.11
N ASP A 144 3.03 -12.83 -18.91
CA ASP A 144 2.06 -13.23 -19.93
C ASP A 144 2.14 -12.33 -21.19
N ILE A 145 2.24 -11.02 -21.01
CA ILE A 145 2.39 -10.07 -22.12
C ILE A 145 3.69 -10.32 -22.90
N LEU A 146 4.81 -10.53 -22.19
CA LEU A 146 6.11 -10.80 -22.81
C LEU A 146 6.09 -12.12 -23.59
N GLU A 147 5.46 -13.15 -23.05
CA GLU A 147 5.27 -14.43 -23.74
C GLU A 147 4.40 -14.29 -24.99
N ARG A 148 3.29 -13.55 -24.92
CA ARG A 148 2.42 -13.30 -26.09
C ARG A 148 3.17 -12.58 -27.20
N ARG A 149 3.97 -11.56 -26.86
CA ARG A 149 4.82 -10.84 -27.82
C ARG A 149 5.86 -11.76 -28.46
N ALA A 150 6.57 -12.56 -27.65
CA ALA A 150 7.56 -13.51 -28.17
C ALA A 150 6.95 -14.57 -29.10
N ARG A 151 5.71 -15.02 -28.84
CA ARG A 151 4.98 -15.93 -29.73
C ARG A 151 4.62 -15.27 -31.07
N ALA A 152 4.17 -14.01 -31.04
CA ALA A 152 3.85 -13.24 -32.25
C ALA A 152 5.08 -13.01 -33.13
N ASP A 153 6.23 -12.69 -32.53
CA ASP A 153 7.51 -12.48 -33.23
C ASP A 153 8.03 -13.79 -33.88
N ARG A 154 7.83 -14.93 -33.23
CA ARG A 154 8.19 -16.25 -33.80
C ARG A 154 7.28 -16.61 -34.97
N ALA A 155 5.98 -16.29 -34.89
CA ALA A 155 5.03 -16.56 -35.95
C ALA A 155 5.31 -15.72 -37.21
N THR A 156 5.65 -14.44 -37.03
CA THR A 156 6.05 -13.54 -38.13
C THR A 156 7.36 -14.00 -38.78
N ARG A 157 8.39 -14.35 -38.00
CA ARG A 157 9.66 -14.89 -38.55
C ARG A 157 9.50 -16.19 -39.32
N ARG A 158 8.63 -17.10 -38.87
CA ARG A 158 8.34 -18.35 -39.59
C ARG A 158 7.69 -18.08 -40.96
N ARG A 159 6.79 -17.11 -41.04
CA ARG A 159 6.16 -16.70 -42.31
C ARG A 159 7.15 -16.04 -43.27
N SER A 160 8.05 -15.18 -42.77
CA SER A 160 9.05 -14.52 -43.63
C SER A 160 10.13 -15.50 -44.13
N GLY A 161 10.50 -16.51 -43.33
CA GLY A 161 11.49 -17.51 -43.71
C GLY A 161 10.97 -18.63 -44.64
N SER A 162 9.67 -18.65 -44.93
CA SER A 162 9.02 -19.63 -45.84
C SER A 162 8.54 -19.00 -47.15
N GLY A 163 9.03 -17.80 -47.49
CA GLY A 163 8.78 -17.18 -48.80
C GLY A 163 9.34 -18.02 -49.97
N PRO A 164 8.66 -18.04 -51.13
CA PRO A 164 8.95 -18.98 -52.21
C PRO A 164 10.36 -18.78 -52.78
N ALA A 165 11.09 -19.89 -52.89
CA ALA A 165 12.35 -20.01 -53.62
C ALA A 165 12.13 -20.01 -55.13
#